data_AF-A0A7K5BTC1-F1
#
_entry.id   AF-A0A7K5BTC1-F1
#
_cell.length_a   1.000
_cell.length_b   1.000
_cell.length_c   1.000
_cell.angle_alpha   90.00
_cell.angle_beta   90.00
_cell.angle_gamma   90.00
#
_symmetry.space_group_name_H-M   'P 1'
#
loop_
_entity.id
_entity.type
_entity.pdbx_description
1 polymer ?
#
loop_
_entity_poly.entity_id
_entity_poly.type
_entity_poly.pdbx_seq_one_letter_code
_entity_poly.pdbx_strand_id
1 'polypeptide(L)'
;LKPAVHALFKKLKDEELELLLQVVESRGAWESGCVLAPRGDPRGVKQGLPPQVLLCRLFRWPDLHQSHELKHLCYCAGGQGACGDLAGLCCNPHHFSRLAVPETPPPPYLKASREHENQGTEPAVTPSRRKRLRQGMRGSCWGSLCSPLPETSLSWSTIKDGCWCKLAYWEYRTRVGRLYAVHEASV
;
A
#
# COMPACT_ATOMS: atom_id res chain seq x y z
N LEU A 1 -21.90 -8.78 -13.37
CA LEU A 1 -21.41 -9.36 -12.09
C LEU A 1 -21.64 -10.86 -12.02
N LYS A 2 -22.89 -11.36 -12.02
CA LYS A 2 -23.24 -12.79 -11.93
C LYS A 2 -22.39 -13.76 -12.78
N PRO A 3 -22.20 -13.58 -14.11
CA PRO A 3 -21.41 -14.51 -14.91
C PRO A 3 -19.92 -14.55 -14.53
N ALA A 4 -19.35 -13.42 -14.10
CA ALA A 4 -17.96 -13.35 -13.65
C ALA A 4 -17.76 -14.06 -12.30
N VAL A 5 -18.73 -13.93 -11.38
CA VAL A 5 -18.73 -14.67 -10.11
C VAL A 5 -18.86 -16.18 -10.36
N HIS A 6 -19.79 -16.61 -11.22
CA HIS A 6 -19.90 -18.03 -11.56
C HIS A 6 -18.61 -18.58 -12.20
N ALA A 7 -17.95 -17.80 -13.05
CA ALA A 7 -16.66 -18.18 -13.63
C ALA A 7 -15.54 -18.27 -12.57
N LEU A 8 -15.61 -17.44 -11.51
CA LEU A 8 -14.70 -17.54 -10.37
C LEU A 8 -14.97 -18.81 -9.55
N PHE A 9 -16.22 -19.10 -9.21
CA PHE A 9 -16.58 -20.31 -8.45
C PHE A 9 -16.14 -21.59 -9.16
N LYS A 10 -16.24 -21.64 -10.50
CA LYS A 10 -15.73 -22.76 -11.30
C LYS A 10 -14.20 -22.96 -11.25
N LYS A 11 -13.45 -21.95 -10.79
CA LYS A 11 -11.98 -22.00 -10.67
C LYS A 11 -11.51 -22.28 -9.26
N LEU A 12 -12.40 -22.18 -8.27
CA LEU A 12 -12.09 -22.51 -6.88
C LEU A 12 -12.18 -24.03 -6.69
N LYS A 13 -11.40 -24.55 -5.75
CA LYS A 13 -11.54 -25.94 -5.30
C LYS A 13 -12.79 -26.07 -4.42
N ASP A 14 -13.31 -27.28 -4.28
CA ASP A 14 -14.48 -27.55 -3.43
C ASP A 14 -14.25 -27.13 -1.98
N GLU A 15 -13.04 -27.34 -1.44
CA GLU A 15 -12.63 -26.90 -0.10
C GLU A 15 -12.73 -25.37 0.07
N GLU A 16 -12.31 -24.61 -0.94
CA GLU A 16 -12.35 -23.14 -0.94
C GLU A 16 -13.79 -22.63 -1.07
N LEU A 17 -14.65 -23.36 -1.79
CA LEU A 17 -16.05 -23.00 -1.97
C LEU A 17 -16.86 -23.25 -0.68
N GLU A 18 -16.61 -24.37 0.00
CA GLU A 18 -17.22 -24.69 1.31
C GLU A 18 -16.81 -23.66 2.36
N LEU A 19 -15.51 -23.32 2.41
CA LEU A 19 -15.01 -22.26 3.30
C LEU A 19 -15.68 -20.91 2.99
N LEU A 20 -15.81 -20.57 1.71
CA LEU A 20 -16.48 -19.33 1.30
C LEU A 20 -17.95 -19.28 1.75
N LEU A 21 -18.67 -20.39 1.68
CA LEU A 21 -20.04 -20.48 2.15
C LEU A 21 -20.13 -20.17 3.65
N GLN A 22 -19.31 -20.87 4.47
CA GLN A 22 -19.26 -20.65 5.92
C GLN A 22 -18.92 -19.20 6.27
N VAL A 23 -17.93 -18.63 5.58
CA VAL A 23 -17.50 -17.23 5.75
C VAL A 23 -18.66 -16.27 5.49
N VAL A 24 -19.39 -16.45 4.38
CA VAL A 24 -20.48 -15.55 4.00
C VAL A 24 -21.67 -15.68 4.95
N GLU A 25 -22.01 -16.90 5.36
CA GLU A 25 -23.11 -17.15 6.30
C GLU A 25 -22.80 -16.59 7.70
N SER A 26 -21.55 -16.72 8.15
CA SER A 26 -21.09 -16.16 9.43
C SER A 26 -21.12 -14.63 9.47
N ARG A 27 -21.12 -13.96 8.31
CA ARG A 27 -21.02 -12.50 8.17
C ARG A 27 -19.83 -11.88 8.93
N GLY A 28 -18.77 -12.65 9.13
CA GLY A 28 -17.59 -12.21 9.89
C GLY A 28 -17.77 -12.21 11.41
N ALA A 29 -18.70 -13.03 11.94
CA ALA A 29 -18.88 -13.21 13.38
C ALA A 29 -17.67 -13.86 14.08
N TRP A 30 -16.84 -14.60 13.35
CA TRP A 30 -15.60 -15.21 13.86
C TRP A 30 -14.46 -15.09 12.85
N GLU A 31 -13.23 -15.27 13.34
CA GLU A 31 -12.03 -15.31 12.50
C GLU A 31 -12.07 -16.52 11.57
N SER A 32 -11.99 -16.26 10.27
CA SER A 32 -12.08 -17.29 9.22
C SER A 32 -10.79 -17.40 8.42
N GLY A 33 -10.60 -18.56 7.78
CA GLY A 33 -9.46 -18.83 6.90
C GLY A 33 -9.46 -17.98 5.61
N CYS A 34 -8.32 -17.98 4.92
CA CYS A 34 -8.20 -17.35 3.61
C CYS A 34 -8.90 -18.22 2.55
N VAL A 35 -9.71 -17.60 1.68
CA VAL A 35 -10.23 -18.25 0.48
C VAL A 35 -9.28 -17.95 -0.68
N LEU A 36 -8.53 -18.93 -1.16
CA LEU A 36 -7.44 -18.73 -2.12
C LEU A 36 -7.91 -18.91 -3.57
N ALA A 37 -7.91 -17.82 -4.33
CA ALA A 37 -8.19 -17.86 -5.76
C ALA A 37 -6.89 -18.09 -6.56
N PRO A 38 -6.90 -18.98 -7.58
CA PRO A 38 -5.75 -19.16 -8.46
C PRO A 38 -5.31 -17.84 -9.11
N ARG A 39 -4.00 -17.61 -9.18
CA ARG A 39 -3.44 -16.44 -9.87
C ARG A 39 -3.76 -16.58 -11.37
N GLY A 40 -4.47 -15.62 -11.95
CA GLY A 40 -4.73 -15.60 -13.38
C GLY A 40 -3.42 -15.44 -14.18
N ASP A 41 -3.32 -16.08 -15.35
CA ASP A 41 -2.17 -15.90 -16.24
C ASP A 41 -2.10 -14.42 -16.68
N PRO A 42 -0.99 -13.70 -16.43
CA PRO A 42 -0.83 -12.30 -16.84
C PRO A 42 -0.94 -12.09 -18.37
N ARG A 43 -0.86 -13.15 -19.17
CA ARG A 43 -0.88 -13.08 -20.65
C ARG A 43 -2.27 -13.18 -21.29
N GLY A 44 -3.34 -13.37 -20.49
CA GLY A 44 -4.72 -13.50 -21.00
C GLY A 44 -5.47 -12.17 -21.10
N VAL A 45 -5.82 -11.76 -22.32
CA VAL A 45 -6.45 -10.48 -22.75
C VAL A 45 -7.90 -10.24 -22.27
N LYS A 46 -8.35 -10.82 -21.15
CA LYS A 46 -9.67 -10.50 -20.56
C LYS A 46 -9.57 -10.38 -19.04
N GLN A 47 -8.93 -9.32 -18.57
CA GLN A 47 -8.92 -9.01 -17.14
C GLN A 47 -10.29 -8.45 -16.74
N GLY A 48 -11.21 -9.36 -16.41
CA GLY A 48 -12.38 -9.03 -15.61
C GLY A 48 -11.97 -8.54 -14.22
N LEU A 49 -12.95 -8.16 -13.41
CA LEU A 49 -12.70 -7.71 -12.04
C LEU A 49 -11.93 -8.79 -11.25
N PRO A 50 -10.95 -8.40 -10.41
CA PRO A 50 -10.20 -9.34 -9.58
C PRO A 50 -11.12 -10.14 -8.64
N PRO A 51 -10.73 -11.38 -8.27
CA PRO A 51 -11.53 -12.24 -7.40
C PRO A 51 -12.00 -11.56 -6.10
N GLN A 52 -11.08 -10.86 -5.43
CA GLN A 52 -11.39 -10.13 -4.21
C GLN A 52 -12.41 -9.01 -4.42
N VAL A 53 -12.37 -8.31 -5.56
CA VAL A 53 -13.36 -7.26 -5.90
C VAL A 53 -14.71 -7.89 -6.21
N LEU A 54 -14.75 -9.00 -6.94
CA LEU A 54 -15.99 -9.71 -7.27
C LEU A 54 -16.73 -10.16 -6.01
N LEU A 55 -16.03 -10.84 -5.09
CA LEU A 55 -16.64 -11.37 -3.88
C LEU A 55 -16.99 -10.27 -2.86
N CYS A 56 -16.12 -9.28 -2.66
CA CYS A 56 -16.44 -8.13 -1.82
C CYS A 56 -17.64 -7.34 -2.37
N ARG A 57 -17.74 -7.16 -3.69
CA ARG A 57 -18.88 -6.49 -4.31
C ARG A 57 -20.18 -7.27 -4.13
N LEU A 58 -20.11 -8.60 -4.24
CA LEU A 58 -21.28 -9.45 -4.12
C LEU A 58 -21.83 -9.51 -2.69
N PHE A 59 -20.95 -9.64 -1.69
CA PHE A 59 -21.36 -9.98 -0.32
C PHE A 59 -21.32 -8.81 0.67
N ARG A 60 -20.62 -7.70 0.35
CA ARG A 60 -20.42 -6.59 1.31
C ARG A 60 -20.75 -5.22 0.74
N TRP A 61 -20.11 -4.85 -0.36
CA TRP A 61 -20.14 -3.47 -0.89
C TRP A 61 -20.55 -3.45 -2.37
N PRO A 62 -21.85 -3.39 -2.68
CA PRO A 62 -22.35 -3.47 -4.06
C PRO A 62 -21.82 -2.36 -4.97
N ASP A 63 -21.41 -1.23 -4.40
CA ASP A 63 -20.84 -0.05 -5.04
C ASP A 63 -19.29 -0.04 -5.09
N LEU A 64 -18.62 -1.13 -4.70
CA LEU A 64 -17.16 -1.26 -4.78
C LEU A 64 -16.71 -1.38 -6.23
N HIS A 65 -15.87 -0.48 -6.77
CA HIS A 65 -15.48 -0.49 -8.18
C HIS A 65 -14.12 -1.14 -8.43
N GLN A 66 -13.11 -0.79 -7.62
CA GLN A 66 -11.70 -1.07 -7.90
C GLN A 66 -10.99 -1.70 -6.71
N SER A 67 -9.89 -2.42 -6.98
CA SER A 67 -9.10 -3.08 -5.94
C SER A 67 -8.44 -2.11 -4.97
N HIS A 68 -8.11 -0.88 -5.40
CA HIS A 68 -7.47 0.12 -4.55
C HIS A 68 -8.38 0.65 -3.43
N GLU A 69 -9.70 0.44 -3.55
CA GLU A 69 -10.65 0.74 -2.48
C GLU A 69 -10.59 -0.30 -1.35
N LEU A 70 -9.84 -1.40 -1.52
CA LEU A 70 -9.72 -2.45 -0.52
C LEU A 70 -8.32 -2.46 0.10
N LYS A 71 -8.27 -2.74 1.41
CA LYS A 71 -7.04 -3.01 2.15
C LYS A 71 -7.18 -4.33 2.91
N HIS A 72 -6.14 -5.15 2.88
CA HIS A 72 -6.11 -6.37 3.69
C HIS A 72 -6.11 -6.04 5.18
N LEU A 73 -6.89 -6.81 5.94
CA LEU A 73 -6.84 -6.79 7.41
C LEU A 73 -5.59 -7.50 7.91
N CYS A 74 -5.09 -7.08 9.07
CA CYS A 74 -3.82 -7.54 9.61
C CYS A 74 -3.80 -9.05 9.89
N TYR A 75 -4.92 -9.68 10.21
CA TYR A 75 -4.99 -11.12 10.46
C TYR A 75 -5.11 -11.97 9.18
N CYS A 76 -5.15 -11.36 7.99
CA CYS A 76 -5.16 -12.09 6.73
C CYS A 76 -3.75 -12.62 6.40
N ALA A 77 -3.53 -13.92 6.56
CA ALA A 77 -2.26 -14.56 6.19
C ALA A 77 -1.90 -14.36 4.69
N GLY A 78 -2.91 -14.33 3.80
CA GLY A 78 -2.72 -14.11 2.37
C GLY A 78 -2.34 -12.66 1.98
N GLY A 79 -2.55 -11.68 2.86
CA GLY A 79 -2.22 -10.27 2.60
C GLY A 79 -0.79 -9.88 2.99
N GLN A 80 -0.14 -10.68 3.85
CA GLN A 80 1.19 -10.40 4.39
C GLN A 80 2.35 -10.99 3.57
N GLY A 81 2.07 -11.57 2.39
CA GLY A 81 3.09 -12.32 1.63
C GLY A 81 3.56 -13.60 2.33
N ALA A 82 2.87 -14.04 3.40
CA ALA A 82 3.20 -15.24 4.16
C ALA A 82 2.84 -16.53 3.40
N CYS A 83 1.95 -16.44 2.42
CA CYS A 83 1.75 -17.49 1.43
C CYS A 83 2.71 -17.21 0.27
N GLY A 84 3.82 -17.96 0.20
CA GLY A 84 4.81 -17.82 -0.87
C GLY A 84 4.18 -17.90 -2.28
N ASP A 85 4.93 -17.46 -3.30
CA ASP A 85 4.52 -17.24 -4.70
C ASP A 85 3.67 -18.33 -5.39
N LEU A 86 3.54 -19.53 -4.81
CA LEU A 86 2.70 -20.63 -5.30
C LEU A 86 1.26 -20.64 -4.76
N ALA A 87 0.98 -19.99 -3.64
CA ALA A 87 -0.35 -19.98 -3.05
C ALA A 87 -1.16 -18.78 -3.59
N GLY A 88 -2.40 -19.04 -4.00
CA GLY A 88 -3.27 -18.06 -4.66
C GLY A 88 -3.51 -16.78 -3.85
N LEU A 89 -4.20 -15.82 -4.46
CA LEU A 89 -4.56 -14.56 -3.79
C LEU A 89 -5.81 -14.76 -2.92
N CYS A 90 -5.78 -14.28 -1.67
CA CYS A 90 -6.95 -14.33 -0.81
C CYS A 90 -8.08 -13.45 -1.40
N CYS A 91 -9.30 -14.00 -1.44
CA CYS A 91 -10.50 -13.32 -1.91
C CYS A 91 -11.65 -13.37 -0.90
N ASN A 92 -11.40 -13.82 0.35
CA ASN A 92 -12.36 -13.80 1.44
C ASN A 92 -12.85 -12.35 1.69
N PRO A 93 -14.15 -12.04 1.52
CA PRO A 93 -14.67 -10.68 1.69
C PRO A 93 -14.42 -10.07 3.06
N HIS A 94 -14.37 -10.89 4.11
CA HIS A 94 -14.17 -10.45 5.50
C HIS A 94 -12.70 -10.24 5.87
N HIS A 95 -11.76 -10.51 4.96
CA HIS A 95 -10.33 -10.21 5.13
C HIS A 95 -9.93 -8.84 4.57
N PHE A 96 -10.90 -8.05 4.10
CA PHE A 96 -10.69 -6.71 3.58
C PHE A 96 -11.43 -5.66 4.40
N SER A 97 -10.83 -4.48 4.54
CA SER A 97 -11.55 -3.25 4.84
C SER A 97 -11.67 -2.41 3.57
N ARG A 98 -12.75 -1.64 3.48
CA ARG A 98 -12.90 -0.63 2.43
C ARG A 98 -12.27 0.67 2.90
N LEU A 99 -11.44 1.27 2.06
CA LEU A 99 -10.89 2.60 2.30
C LEU A 99 -12.00 3.62 2.14
N ALA A 100 -12.22 4.43 3.17
CA ALA A 100 -13.09 5.59 3.08
C ALA A 100 -12.41 6.65 2.21
N VAL A 101 -13.14 7.19 1.24
CA VAL A 101 -12.72 8.43 0.58
C VAL A 101 -12.93 9.55 1.60
N PRO A 102 -11.89 10.32 1.97
CA PRO A 102 -12.08 11.45 2.86
C PRO A 102 -13.06 12.44 2.22
N GLU A 103 -14.16 12.76 2.92
CA GLU A 103 -15.17 13.72 2.43
C GLU A 103 -14.58 15.13 2.25
N THR A 104 -13.50 15.42 3.00
CA THR A 104 -12.76 16.67 2.91
C THR A 104 -11.43 16.44 2.19
N PRO A 105 -11.00 17.38 1.34
CA PRO A 105 -9.68 17.30 0.72
C PRO A 105 -8.63 17.18 1.82
N PRO A 106 -7.56 16.39 1.60
CA PRO A 106 -6.49 16.25 2.56
C PRO A 106 -6.02 17.65 2.99
N PRO A 107 -5.86 17.89 4.30
CA PRO A 107 -5.50 19.20 4.79
C PRO A 107 -4.20 19.70 4.13
N PRO A 108 -4.02 21.03 3.97
CA PRO A 108 -2.98 21.62 3.14
C PRO A 108 -1.55 21.11 3.42
N TYR A 109 -1.27 20.73 4.67
CA TYR A 109 0.03 20.20 5.08
C TYR A 109 0.41 18.89 4.36
N LEU A 110 -0.54 18.10 3.85
CA LEU A 110 -0.25 16.90 3.07
C LEU A 110 0.25 17.23 1.64
N LYS A 111 -0.10 18.40 1.10
CA LYS A 111 0.39 18.86 -0.21
C LYS A 111 1.76 19.52 -0.11
N ALA A 112 2.03 20.23 0.98
CA ALA A 112 3.31 20.87 1.24
C ALA A 112 4.49 19.87 1.24
N SER A 113 4.25 18.61 1.64
CA SER A 113 5.26 17.55 1.51
C SER A 113 5.54 17.15 0.05
N ARG A 114 4.61 17.34 -0.89
CA ARG A 114 4.79 16.96 -2.31
C ARG A 114 5.37 18.08 -3.18
N GLU A 115 5.15 19.35 -2.81
CA GLU A 115 5.67 20.49 -3.59
C GLU A 115 7.19 20.61 -3.54
N HIS A 116 7.83 20.11 -2.47
CA HIS A 116 9.29 20.09 -2.34
C HIS A 116 9.98 19.08 -3.26
N GLU A 117 9.24 18.17 -3.92
CA GLU A 117 9.80 17.17 -4.84
C GLU A 117 9.95 17.70 -6.28
N ASN A 118 9.29 18.80 -6.64
CA ASN A 118 9.28 19.33 -8.02
C ASN A 118 10.23 20.51 -8.28
N GLN A 119 11.06 20.90 -7.31
CA GLN A 119 12.09 21.93 -7.50
C GLN A 119 13.48 21.27 -7.63
N GLY A 120 13.59 20.34 -8.59
CA GLY A 120 14.78 19.51 -8.77
C GLY A 120 15.33 19.50 -10.19
N THR A 121 15.29 20.61 -10.94
CA THR A 121 16.10 20.74 -12.17
C THR A 121 16.33 22.20 -12.53
N GLU A 122 17.45 22.78 -12.08
CA GLU A 122 18.10 23.91 -12.77
C GLU A 122 19.63 23.77 -12.57
N PRO A 123 20.44 23.65 -13.64
CA PRO A 123 21.88 23.45 -13.50
C PRO A 123 22.59 24.80 -13.36
N ALA A 124 22.97 25.17 -12.13
CA ALA A 124 23.89 26.30 -11.92
C ALA A 124 25.32 25.87 -12.29
N VAL A 125 25.80 26.44 -13.40
CA VAL A 125 27.17 26.34 -13.92
C VAL A 125 28.14 26.99 -12.94
N THR A 126 29.16 26.27 -12.47
CA THR A 126 30.51 26.82 -12.22
C THR A 126 31.60 25.72 -12.29
N PRO A 127 32.85 26.06 -12.65
CA PRO A 127 33.81 25.07 -13.14
C PRO A 127 34.91 24.69 -12.13
N SER A 128 35.44 23.48 -12.34
CA SER A 128 36.82 23.05 -12.09
C SER A 128 37.23 22.65 -10.66
N ARG A 129 37.34 21.33 -10.41
CA ARG A 129 38.66 20.67 -10.31
C ARG A 129 38.53 19.15 -10.28
N ARG A 130 39.20 18.51 -11.24
CA ARG A 130 39.34 17.07 -11.43
C ARG A 130 40.11 16.43 -10.26
N LYS A 131 39.70 15.23 -9.85
CA LYS A 131 40.58 14.04 -9.75
C LYS A 131 39.75 12.77 -9.99
N ARG A 132 40.22 11.95 -10.92
CA ARG A 132 39.73 10.63 -11.33
C ARG A 132 40.60 9.55 -10.69
N LEU A 133 40.00 8.42 -10.29
CA LEU A 133 40.48 7.03 -10.51
C LEU A 133 39.30 6.10 -10.12
N ARG A 134 38.55 5.45 -11.05
CA ARG A 134 38.74 4.10 -11.65
C ARG A 134 39.06 3.01 -10.60
N GLN A 135 38.43 1.84 -10.53
CA GLN A 135 37.74 1.02 -11.54
C GLN A 135 37.08 -0.24 -10.91
N GLY A 136 35.98 -0.73 -11.52
CA GLY A 136 35.55 -2.16 -11.60
C GLY A 136 34.93 -2.81 -10.34
N MET A 137 34.02 -3.79 -10.42
CA MET A 137 33.44 -4.56 -11.52
C MET A 137 32.18 -5.29 -10.98
N ARG A 138 31.10 -5.28 -11.76
CA ARG A 138 30.05 -6.31 -11.94
C ARG A 138 29.80 -7.32 -10.78
N GLY A 139 28.63 -7.18 -10.15
CA GLY A 139 27.97 -8.22 -9.35
C GLY A 139 26.46 -8.02 -9.40
N SER A 140 25.78 -8.86 -10.16
CA SER A 140 24.32 -8.95 -10.19
C SER A 140 23.81 -9.50 -8.87
N CYS A 141 23.05 -8.70 -8.12
CA CYS A 141 22.22 -9.17 -7.02
C CYS A 141 20.80 -8.67 -7.28
N TRP A 142 19.95 -9.57 -7.79
CA TRP A 142 18.50 -9.41 -7.71
C TRP A 142 18.12 -9.65 -6.25
N GLY A 143 17.59 -8.62 -5.58
CA GLY A 143 17.14 -8.74 -4.20
C GLY A 143 17.14 -7.39 -3.49
N SER A 144 15.95 -6.91 -3.14
CA SER A 144 15.69 -5.87 -2.14
C SER A 144 16.54 -4.60 -2.18
N LEU A 145 16.04 -3.58 -2.88
CA LEU A 145 16.35 -2.17 -2.59
C LEU A 145 15.04 -1.38 -2.67
N CYS A 146 14.26 -1.42 -1.58
CA CYS A 146 13.48 -0.26 -1.20
C CYS A 146 14.50 0.82 -0.80
N SER A 147 14.92 1.66 -1.75
CA SER A 147 15.51 2.94 -1.37
C SER A 147 14.40 3.79 -0.74
N PRO A 148 14.65 4.40 0.43
CA PRO A 148 13.65 5.17 1.13
C PRO A 148 13.28 6.41 0.33
N LEU A 149 11.98 6.69 0.25
CA LEU A 149 11.44 7.97 -0.20
C LEU A 149 12.28 9.13 0.36
N PRO A 150 12.71 10.11 -0.46
CA PRO A 150 13.20 11.35 0.06
C PRO A 150 12.00 12.21 0.51
N GLU A 151 11.92 12.35 1.83
CA GLU A 151 11.57 13.61 2.50
C GLU A 151 10.14 13.79 3.08
N THR A 152 9.57 12.68 3.56
CA THR A 152 9.20 12.60 5.01
C THR A 152 10.41 12.11 5.81
N SER A 153 11.59 12.59 5.43
CA SER A 153 12.85 12.10 5.93
C SER A 153 12.94 12.68 7.34
N LEU A 154 12.91 11.78 8.31
CA LEU A 154 13.95 11.81 9.31
C LEU A 154 15.26 11.66 8.53
N SER A 155 15.68 12.74 7.85
CA SER A 155 16.97 12.77 7.19
C SER A 155 17.98 12.46 8.28
N TRP A 156 19.14 11.97 7.89
CA TRP A 156 20.32 11.85 8.75
C TRP A 156 20.61 13.11 9.61
N SER A 157 19.91 14.24 9.37
CA SER A 157 19.83 15.43 10.21
C SER A 157 19.20 15.21 11.60
N THR A 158 18.24 14.29 11.83
CA THR A 158 17.71 14.06 13.19
C THR A 158 18.76 13.46 14.12
N ILE A 159 19.69 12.67 13.57
CA ILE A 159 20.86 12.14 14.31
C ILE A 159 21.90 13.23 14.56
N LYS A 160 22.04 14.21 13.67
CA LYS A 160 22.99 15.33 13.83
C LYS A 160 22.49 16.46 14.74
N ASP A 161 21.18 16.72 14.74
CA ASP A 161 20.53 17.82 15.48
C ASP A 161 19.88 17.36 16.80
N GLY A 162 19.90 16.05 17.09
CA GLY A 162 19.38 15.46 18.33
C GLY A 162 17.87 15.54 18.51
N CYS A 163 17.09 15.91 17.47
CA CYS A 163 15.62 15.91 17.52
C CYS A 163 15.06 14.67 16.81
N TRP A 164 13.98 14.08 17.31
CA TRP A 164 13.34 12.91 16.69
C TRP A 164 12.12 13.28 15.85
N CYS A 165 11.52 14.45 16.03
CA CYS A 165 10.54 15.02 15.11
C CYS A 165 10.48 16.56 15.20
N LYS A 166 9.73 17.18 14.28
CA LYS A 166 9.44 18.63 14.30
C LYS A 166 7.93 18.84 14.27
N LEU A 167 7.40 19.62 15.21
CA LEU A 167 5.98 19.98 15.30
C LEU A 167 5.74 21.32 14.60
N ALA A 168 4.63 21.43 13.88
CA ALA A 168 4.14 22.67 13.30
C ALA A 168 2.76 22.99 13.88
N TYR A 169 2.50 24.26 14.22
CA TYR A 169 1.18 24.71 14.63
C TYR A 169 0.38 25.24 13.42
N TRP A 170 -0.93 24.98 13.42
CA TRP A 170 -1.85 25.38 12.36
C TRP A 170 -3.12 25.94 12.96
N GLU A 171 -3.56 27.09 12.45
CA GLU A 171 -4.90 27.63 12.70
C GLU A 171 -5.69 27.52 11.40
N TYR A 172 -6.81 26.81 11.44
CA TYR A 172 -7.62 26.48 10.27
C TYR A 172 -6.78 25.82 9.15
N ARG A 173 -6.55 26.54 8.05
CA ARG A 173 -5.81 26.07 6.85
C ARG A 173 -4.44 26.73 6.70
N THR A 174 -3.99 27.48 7.70
CA THR A 174 -2.76 28.28 7.62
C THR A 174 -1.77 27.80 8.68
N ARG A 175 -0.51 27.57 8.26
CA ARG A 175 0.57 27.28 9.20
C ARG A 175 0.90 28.54 9.96
N VAL A 176 0.87 28.47 11.28
CA VAL A 176 1.13 29.60 12.16
C VAL A 176 2.36 29.29 13.00
N GLY A 177 3.24 30.28 13.13
CA GLY A 177 4.43 30.17 13.96
C GLY A 177 5.56 29.33 13.35
N ARG A 178 6.52 28.98 14.22
CA ARG A 178 7.75 28.25 13.88
C ARG A 178 7.56 26.74 14.02
N LEU A 179 8.52 25.99 13.47
CA LEU A 179 8.66 24.57 13.77
C LEU A 179 9.32 24.37 15.15
N TYR A 180 8.82 23.42 15.92
CA TYR A 180 9.35 23.06 17.23
C TYR A 180 10.02 21.70 17.15
N ALA A 181 11.33 21.65 17.38
CA ALA A 181 12.07 20.40 17.44
C ALA A 181 11.74 19.65 18.74
N VAL A 182 11.40 18.37 18.64
CA VAL A 182 11.15 17.50 19.79
C VAL A 182 12.36 16.59 19.96
N HIS A 183 13.00 16.67 21.13
CA HIS A 183 14.24 15.95 21.43
C HIS A 183 14.00 14.70 22.27
N GLU A 184 12.99 14.71 23.15
CA GLU A 184 12.68 13.61 24.05
C GLU A 184 11.44 12.85 23.61
N ALA A 185 11.46 11.52 23.73
CA ALA A 185 10.28 10.69 23.55
C ALA A 185 9.37 10.85 24.77
N SER A 186 8.07 11.06 24.55
CA SER A 186 7.09 11.06 25.64
C SER A 186 7.01 9.66 26.25
N VAL A 187 7.42 9.54 27.52
CA VAL A 187 7.34 8.32 28.35
C VAL A 187 5.88 8.00 28.69
#